data_AF-A0A256YRF6-F1
#
_entry.id   AF-A0A256YRF6-F1
#
_cell.length_a   1.000
_cell.length_b   1.000
_cell.length_c   1.000
_cell.angle_alpha   90.00
_cell.angle_beta   90.00
_cell.angle_gamma   90.00
#
_symmetry.space_group_name_H-M   'P 1'
#
loop_
_entity.id
_entity.type
_entity.pdbx_description
1 polymer ?
#
loop_
_entity_poly.entity_id
_entity_poly.type
_entity_poly.pdbx_seq_one_letter_code
_entity_poly.pdbx_strand_id
1 'polypeptide(L)'
;MKFEYKLLSILWILLIVFSLANLYTYSTFSEYDLYGFTGSAFNKTINLLFRFGIIIGFLTLIVLIDDKLYENKKIENKLKKIFVKNKLYILLIIITFLSLSYIFAIFGIYISDIPLLNKIFLGKQDYNGFPSVHLGQHHGFSGWFLIIISIFALKINTIIHHNFLRIILGLIFCILLIYGIYLNIEDFTNEQIGKRTGIFLLPQFRYNFEWIISLIAVGISIFLLGFYERKRS
;
A
#
# COMPACT_ATOMS: atom_id res chain seq x y z
N MET A 1 -21.65 10.99 -9.43
CA MET A 1 -20.88 9.81 -9.02
C MET A 1 -20.80 9.76 -7.49
N LYS A 2 -21.25 8.67 -6.84
CA LYS A 2 -21.16 8.52 -5.37
C LYS A 2 -19.69 8.66 -4.92
N PHE A 3 -19.45 9.12 -3.69
CA PHE A 3 -18.11 9.45 -3.19
C PHE A 3 -17.15 8.24 -3.22
N GLU A 4 -17.69 7.04 -3.09
CA GLU A 4 -16.97 5.78 -2.98
C GLU A 4 -16.45 5.31 -4.34
N TYR A 5 -17.22 5.55 -5.40
CA TYR A 5 -16.74 5.39 -6.76
C TYR A 5 -15.57 6.33 -7.06
N LYS A 6 -15.54 7.55 -6.50
CA LYS A 6 -14.37 8.43 -6.64
C LYS A 6 -13.13 7.83 -5.98
N LEU A 7 -13.26 7.24 -4.79
CA LEU A 7 -12.14 6.57 -4.13
C LEU A 7 -11.63 5.36 -4.93
N LEU A 8 -12.54 4.54 -5.47
CA LEU A 8 -12.17 3.42 -6.33
C LEU A 8 -11.49 3.89 -7.62
N SER A 9 -12.01 4.94 -8.27
CA SER A 9 -11.36 5.53 -9.44
C SER A 9 -9.96 6.04 -9.12
N ILE A 10 -9.75 6.67 -7.98
CA ILE A 10 -8.41 7.12 -7.54
C ILE A 10 -7.46 5.92 -7.41
N LEU A 11 -7.90 4.82 -6.78
CA LEU A 11 -7.06 3.62 -6.65
C LEU A 11 -6.68 3.03 -8.01
N TRP A 12 -7.62 2.96 -8.95
CA TRP A 12 -7.35 2.49 -10.31
C TRP A 12 -6.41 3.42 -11.07
N ILE A 13 -6.61 4.74 -10.98
CA ILE A 13 -5.72 5.73 -11.61
C ILE A 13 -4.32 5.60 -11.05
N LEU A 14 -4.17 5.52 -9.72
CA LEU A 14 -2.86 5.34 -9.10
C LEU A 14 -2.19 4.03 -9.58
N LEU A 15 -2.93 2.91 -9.59
CA LEU A 15 -2.39 1.64 -10.07
C LEU A 15 -1.90 1.75 -11.52
N ILE A 16 -2.67 2.37 -12.41
CA ILE A 16 -2.29 2.57 -13.81
C ILE A 16 -1.03 3.43 -13.91
N VAL A 17 -1.00 4.59 -13.23
CA VAL A 17 0.15 5.50 -13.24
C VAL A 17 1.42 4.78 -12.76
N PHE A 18 1.35 4.08 -11.63
CA PHE A 18 2.51 3.36 -11.10
C PHE A 18 2.91 2.15 -11.94
N SER A 19 1.96 1.50 -12.62
CA SER A 19 2.28 0.42 -13.56
C SER A 19 3.00 0.92 -14.81
N LEU A 20 2.57 2.06 -15.35
CA LEU A 20 3.25 2.72 -16.47
C LEU A 20 4.64 3.21 -16.08
N ALA A 21 4.77 3.83 -14.90
CA ALA A 21 6.07 4.23 -14.34
C ALA A 21 7.00 3.02 -14.16
N ASN A 22 6.49 1.93 -13.58
CA ASN A 22 7.25 0.70 -13.39
C ASN A 22 7.70 0.09 -14.73
N LEU A 23 6.81 0.07 -15.74
CA LEU A 23 7.15 -0.40 -17.08
C LEU A 23 8.28 0.43 -17.68
N TYR A 24 8.15 1.75 -17.63
CA TYR A 24 9.15 2.69 -18.10
C TYR A 24 10.51 2.46 -17.41
N THR A 25 10.51 2.35 -16.08
CA THR A 25 11.74 2.18 -15.31
C THR A 25 12.45 0.88 -15.68
N TYR A 26 11.72 -0.25 -15.71
CA TYR A 26 12.33 -1.53 -16.07
C TYR A 26 12.70 -1.67 -17.55
N SER A 27 12.17 -0.83 -18.45
CA SER A 27 12.51 -0.85 -19.87
C SER A 27 13.65 0.10 -20.26
N THR A 28 14.05 1.02 -19.36
CA THR A 28 14.92 2.14 -19.71
C THR A 28 16.27 2.08 -19.01
N PHE A 29 16.30 1.63 -17.76
CA PHE A 29 17.49 1.73 -16.92
C PHE A 29 18.36 0.48 -16.98
N SER A 30 19.63 0.64 -16.63
CA SER A 30 20.63 -0.42 -16.72
C SER A 30 20.44 -1.49 -15.63
N GLU A 31 21.07 -2.66 -15.81
CA GLU A 31 21.08 -3.71 -14.78
C GLU A 31 21.67 -3.22 -13.46
N TYR A 32 22.70 -2.35 -13.50
CA TYR A 32 23.27 -1.72 -12.31
C TYR A 32 22.21 -0.91 -11.56
N ASP A 33 21.48 -0.06 -12.28
CA ASP A 33 20.42 0.76 -11.70
C ASP A 33 19.25 -0.07 -11.17
N LEU A 34 19.03 -1.26 -11.74
CA LEU A 34 17.94 -2.18 -11.39
C LEU A 34 18.38 -3.33 -10.47
N TYR A 35 19.52 -3.19 -9.78
CA TYR A 35 20.04 -4.18 -8.82
C TYR A 35 20.25 -5.57 -9.42
N GLY A 36 20.89 -5.61 -10.59
CA GLY A 36 21.20 -6.84 -11.33
C GLY A 36 20.00 -7.50 -12.01
N PHE A 37 18.87 -6.79 -12.15
CA PHE A 37 17.70 -7.34 -12.82
C PHE A 37 17.90 -7.45 -14.34
N THR A 38 17.83 -8.69 -14.85
CA THR A 38 17.96 -9.04 -16.29
C THR A 38 16.64 -9.49 -16.93
N GLY A 39 15.51 -9.38 -16.21
CA GLY A 39 14.24 -9.93 -16.65
C GLY A 39 13.41 -9.00 -17.53
N SER A 40 12.20 -9.44 -17.87
CA SER A 40 11.26 -8.65 -18.67
C SER A 40 10.56 -7.55 -17.86
N ALA A 41 10.66 -6.31 -18.32
CA ALA A 41 9.91 -5.16 -17.79
C ALA A 41 8.39 -5.39 -17.81
N PHE A 42 7.89 -6.08 -18.84
CA PHE A 42 6.50 -6.46 -18.95
C PHE A 42 6.10 -7.39 -17.81
N ASN A 43 6.90 -8.42 -17.51
CA ASN A 43 6.61 -9.36 -16.42
C ASN A 43 6.57 -8.66 -15.05
N LYS A 44 7.52 -7.75 -14.78
CA LYS A 44 7.50 -6.94 -13.54
C LYS A 44 6.24 -6.10 -13.43
N THR A 45 5.82 -5.48 -14.53
CA THR A 45 4.62 -4.63 -14.57
C THR A 45 3.35 -5.44 -14.41
N ILE A 46 3.23 -6.58 -15.09
CA ILE A 46 2.08 -7.50 -14.92
C ILE A 46 2.00 -8.01 -13.50
N ASN A 47 3.12 -8.34 -12.86
CA ASN A 47 3.12 -8.77 -11.46
C ASN A 47 2.61 -7.68 -10.52
N LEU A 48 2.98 -6.42 -10.76
CA LEU A 48 2.49 -5.27 -9.98
C LEU A 48 0.98 -5.05 -10.20
N LEU A 49 0.54 -5.08 -11.47
CA LEU A 49 -0.88 -5.01 -11.84
C LEU A 49 -1.69 -6.14 -11.22
N PHE A 50 -1.18 -7.37 -11.23
CA PHE A 50 -1.87 -8.52 -10.67
C PHE A 50 -1.98 -8.40 -9.15
N ARG A 51 -0.87 -8.09 -8.47
CA ARG A 51 -0.80 -7.99 -7.01
C ARG A 51 -1.80 -6.96 -6.45
N PHE A 52 -1.87 -5.78 -7.04
CA PHE A 52 -2.75 -4.71 -6.54
C PHE A 52 -4.10 -4.66 -7.24
N GLY A 53 -4.13 -4.97 -8.54
CA GLY A 53 -5.35 -4.98 -9.34
C GLY A 53 -6.34 -6.04 -8.91
N ILE A 54 -5.90 -7.20 -8.41
CA ILE A 54 -6.82 -8.18 -7.80
C ILE A 54 -7.48 -7.59 -6.55
N ILE A 55 -6.72 -6.92 -5.69
CA ILE A 55 -7.25 -6.35 -4.45
C ILE A 55 -8.26 -5.23 -4.76
N ILE A 56 -7.89 -4.31 -5.65
CA ILE A 56 -8.75 -3.19 -6.06
C ILE A 56 -9.96 -3.69 -6.85
N GLY A 57 -9.77 -4.68 -7.73
CA GLY A 57 -10.83 -5.32 -8.52
C GLY A 57 -11.84 -6.06 -7.67
N PHE A 58 -11.38 -6.84 -6.69
CA PHE A 58 -12.26 -7.53 -5.73
C PHE A 58 -13.06 -6.54 -4.88
N LEU A 59 -12.42 -5.47 -4.40
CA LEU A 59 -13.11 -4.39 -3.69
C LEU A 59 -14.15 -3.70 -4.57
N THR A 60 -13.81 -3.41 -5.83
CA THR A 60 -14.72 -2.79 -6.81
C THR A 60 -15.93 -3.70 -7.05
N LEU A 61 -15.70 -4.99 -7.26
CA LEU A 61 -16.75 -5.98 -7.47
C LEU A 61 -17.72 -6.04 -6.28
N ILE A 62 -17.20 -6.10 -5.05
CA ILE A 62 -18.04 -6.15 -3.86
C ILE A 62 -18.88 -4.88 -3.72
N VAL A 63 -18.30 -3.70 -3.95
CA VAL A 63 -19.05 -2.44 -3.89
C VAL A 63 -20.18 -2.42 -4.92
N LEU A 64 -19.92 -2.86 -6.16
CA LEU A 64 -20.92 -2.91 -7.21
C LEU A 64 -22.05 -3.91 -6.92
N ILE A 65 -21.70 -5.10 -6.40
CA ILE A 65 -22.68 -6.12 -6.03
C ILE A 65 -23.52 -5.65 -4.84
N ASP A 66 -22.90 -5.11 -3.78
CA ASP A 66 -23.60 -4.62 -2.59
C ASP A 66 -24.54 -3.45 -2.94
N ASP A 67 -24.09 -2.49 -3.77
CA ASP A 67 -24.93 -1.40 -4.26
C ASP A 67 -26.15 -1.91 -5.05
N LYS A 68 -25.95 -2.89 -5.94
CA LYS A 68 -27.04 -3.48 -6.74
C LYS A 68 -28.04 -4.25 -5.88
N LEU A 69 -27.55 -4.99 -4.88
CA LEU A 69 -28.40 -5.72 -3.92
C LEU A 69 -29.15 -4.76 -3.00
N TYR A 70 -28.54 -3.63 -2.64
CA TYR A 70 -29.14 -2.65 -1.74
C TYR A 70 -30.10 -1.68 -2.45
N GLU A 71 -29.87 -1.30 -3.71
CA GLU A 71 -30.85 -0.51 -4.49
C GLU A 71 -32.22 -1.20 -4.55
N ASN A 72 -32.25 -2.53 -4.59
CA ASN A 72 -33.49 -3.32 -4.45
C ASN A 72 -34.14 -3.23 -3.06
N LYS A 73 -33.39 -2.87 -2.01
CA LYS A 73 -33.88 -2.67 -0.63
C LYS A 73 -34.12 -1.20 -0.27
N LYS A 74 -33.69 -0.26 -1.12
CA LYS A 74 -33.64 1.20 -0.84
C LYS A 74 -34.97 1.94 -1.02
N ILE A 75 -36.10 1.22 -1.11
CA ILE A 75 -37.40 1.82 -0.81
C ILE A 75 -37.51 2.17 0.68
N GLU A 76 -36.71 1.57 1.58
CA GLU A 76 -37.14 1.52 2.98
C GLU A 76 -36.32 2.23 4.05
N ASN A 77 -35.11 2.79 3.86
CA ASN A 77 -34.56 3.65 4.94
C ASN A 77 -33.34 4.50 4.56
N LYS A 78 -33.28 5.70 5.17
CA LYS A 78 -32.29 6.76 4.90
C LYS A 78 -31.57 7.13 6.19
N LEU A 79 -30.34 6.67 6.37
CA LEU A 79 -29.42 7.07 7.44
C LEU A 79 -27.97 6.83 6.97
N LYS A 80 -26.90 7.42 7.51
CA LYS A 80 -26.55 8.71 8.15
C LYS A 80 -25.02 8.77 7.98
N LYS A 81 -24.43 9.93 7.68
CA LYS A 81 -22.97 10.07 7.47
C LYS A 81 -22.19 9.87 8.77
N ILE A 82 -21.15 9.04 8.72
CA ILE A 82 -20.09 8.99 9.75
C ILE A 82 -18.79 9.55 9.16
N PHE A 83 -18.24 10.53 9.87
CA PHE A 83 -17.00 11.24 9.55
C PHE A 83 -15.83 10.53 10.25
N VAL A 84 -14.84 10.05 9.51
CA VAL A 84 -13.59 9.52 10.10
C VAL A 84 -12.65 10.70 10.40
N LYS A 85 -12.27 10.82 11.68
CA LYS A 85 -11.53 11.93 12.30
C LYS A 85 -10.11 12.19 11.74
N ASN A 86 -9.71 13.45 11.88
CA ASN A 86 -8.44 14.16 11.60
C ASN A 86 -7.10 13.53 12.04
N LYS A 87 -6.92 12.22 12.21
CA LYS A 87 -5.59 11.62 12.54
C LYS A 87 -5.00 10.76 11.44
N LEU A 88 -5.83 10.29 10.51
CA LEU A 88 -5.40 9.41 9.43
C LEU A 88 -4.47 10.10 8.43
N TYR A 89 -4.64 11.40 8.21
CA TYR A 89 -3.75 12.16 7.31
C TYR A 89 -2.33 12.25 7.85
N ILE A 90 -2.13 12.30 9.18
CA ILE A 90 -0.79 12.34 9.78
C ILE A 90 -0.07 11.03 9.48
N LEU A 91 -0.75 9.90 9.70
CA LEU A 91 -0.21 8.59 9.36
C LEU A 91 0.16 8.50 7.88
N LEU A 92 -0.73 8.96 7.00
CA LEU A 92 -0.47 8.98 5.55
C LEU A 92 0.72 9.85 5.17
N ILE A 93 0.87 11.04 5.77
CA ILE A 93 2.01 11.92 5.52
C ILE A 93 3.31 11.25 5.95
N ILE A 94 3.35 10.70 7.17
CA ILE A 94 4.54 10.02 7.71
C ILE A 94 4.92 8.84 6.82
N ILE A 95 3.98 7.95 6.51
CA ILE A 95 4.24 6.79 5.66
C ILE A 95 4.67 7.22 4.26
N THR A 96 4.06 8.23 3.66
CA THR A 96 4.48 8.72 2.34
C THR A 96 5.90 9.27 2.39
N PHE A 97 6.25 10.00 3.45
CA PHE A 97 7.60 10.50 3.64
C PHE A 97 8.63 9.37 3.79
N LEU A 98 8.35 8.36 4.61
CA LEU A 98 9.21 7.17 4.75
C LEU A 98 9.34 6.39 3.44
N SER A 99 8.33 6.46 2.58
CA SER A 99 8.29 5.75 1.30
C SER A 99 8.90 6.51 0.14
N LEU A 100 9.31 7.77 0.36
CA LEU A 100 9.52 8.72 -0.72
C LEU A 100 10.60 8.24 -1.70
N SER A 101 11.69 7.65 -1.19
CA SER A 101 12.77 7.07 -2.00
C SER A 101 12.25 5.99 -2.94
N TYR A 102 11.36 5.13 -2.45
CA TYR A 102 10.80 3.99 -3.20
C TYR A 102 9.73 4.40 -4.19
N ILE A 103 8.96 5.45 -3.86
CA ILE A 103 8.01 6.05 -4.79
C ILE A 103 8.78 6.62 -5.99
N PHE A 104 9.84 7.38 -5.74
CA PHE A 104 10.70 7.93 -6.79
C PHE A 104 11.40 6.84 -7.61
N ALA A 105 11.87 5.77 -6.95
CA ALA A 105 12.48 4.62 -7.61
C ALA A 105 11.55 3.97 -8.65
N ILE A 106 10.25 3.86 -8.38
CA ILE A 106 9.27 3.34 -9.37
C ILE A 106 9.20 4.22 -10.62
N PHE A 107 9.42 5.53 -10.49
CA PHE A 107 9.47 6.47 -11.62
C PHE A 107 10.85 6.56 -12.29
N GLY A 108 11.82 5.76 -11.85
CA GLY A 108 13.17 5.78 -12.42
C GLY A 108 13.97 7.01 -11.98
N ILE A 109 13.62 7.60 -10.85
CA ILE A 109 14.29 8.78 -10.32
C ILE A 109 14.99 8.39 -9.03
N TYR A 110 16.29 8.64 -8.95
CA TYR A 110 16.98 8.56 -7.66
C TYR A 110 16.59 9.76 -6.81
N ILE A 111 16.07 9.51 -5.61
CA ILE A 111 15.72 10.60 -4.68
C ILE A 111 16.94 11.46 -4.29
N SER A 112 18.14 10.90 -4.37
CA SER A 112 19.41 11.59 -4.15
C SER A 112 19.76 12.61 -5.25
N ASP A 113 19.08 12.57 -6.39
CA ASP A 113 19.28 13.54 -7.47
C ASP A 113 18.42 14.80 -7.25
N ILE A 114 17.48 14.75 -6.30
CA ILE A 114 16.66 15.90 -5.91
C ILE A 114 17.41 16.74 -4.88
N PRO A 115 17.62 18.05 -5.13
CA PRO A 115 18.27 18.95 -4.17
C PRO A 115 17.61 18.88 -2.79
N LEU A 116 18.43 18.97 -1.74
CA LEU A 116 18.05 18.86 -0.32
C LEU A 116 17.64 17.45 0.14
N LEU A 117 16.93 16.68 -0.69
CA LEU A 117 16.52 15.31 -0.33
C LEU A 117 17.70 14.35 -0.25
N ASN A 118 18.76 14.61 -1.02
CA ASN A 118 20.02 13.86 -0.97
C ASN A 118 20.74 13.86 0.39
N LYS A 119 20.42 14.82 1.26
CA LYS A 119 20.93 14.88 2.66
C LYS A 119 20.11 13.99 3.60
N ILE A 120 18.87 13.70 3.24
CA ILE A 120 17.90 12.97 4.08
C ILE A 120 17.85 11.49 3.64
N PHE A 121 17.73 11.25 2.35
CA PHE A 121 17.53 9.92 1.77
C PHE A 121 18.78 9.43 1.05
N LEU A 122 19.08 8.15 1.22
CA LEU A 122 19.93 7.41 0.31
C LEU A 122 19.16 7.12 -0.98
N GLY A 123 19.89 7.12 -2.09
CA GLY A 123 19.46 6.86 -3.45
C GLY A 123 20.60 6.21 -4.22
N LYS A 124 21.24 6.98 -5.10
CA LYS A 124 22.29 6.51 -6.02
C LYS A 124 23.64 6.18 -5.36
N GLN A 125 23.84 6.53 -4.10
CA GLN A 125 25.11 6.28 -3.40
C GLN A 125 25.45 4.78 -3.40
N ASP A 126 26.69 4.43 -3.71
CA ASP A 126 27.10 3.03 -3.80
C ASP A 126 27.03 2.32 -2.43
N TYR A 127 26.49 1.10 -2.45
CA TYR A 127 26.49 0.16 -1.35
C TYR A 127 26.67 -1.25 -1.92
N ASN A 128 27.85 -1.83 -1.68
CA ASN A 128 28.26 -3.14 -2.20
C ASN A 128 28.17 -3.26 -3.74
N GLY A 129 28.57 -2.21 -4.46
CA GLY A 129 28.62 -2.22 -5.92
C GLY A 129 27.27 -2.02 -6.61
N PHE A 130 26.27 -1.53 -5.87
CA PHE A 130 24.95 -1.15 -6.38
C PHE A 130 24.45 0.14 -5.70
N PRO A 131 23.47 0.84 -6.28
CA PRO A 131 22.81 1.94 -5.59
C PRO A 131 22.20 1.52 -4.24
N SER A 132 22.32 2.39 -3.25
CA SER A 132 21.76 2.20 -1.91
C SER A 132 20.23 2.08 -1.92
N VAL A 133 19.56 2.78 -2.83
CA VAL A 133 18.17 2.49 -3.22
C VAL A 133 18.19 2.40 -4.73
N HIS A 134 18.04 1.20 -5.25
CA HIS A 134 18.02 0.95 -6.68
C HIS A 134 16.71 1.48 -7.31
N LEU A 135 16.67 1.59 -8.63
CA LEU A 135 15.44 1.94 -9.33
C LEU A 135 14.51 0.73 -9.45
N GLY A 136 13.22 1.00 -9.63
CA GLY A 136 12.19 -0.01 -9.77
C GLY A 136 11.47 -0.36 -8.46
N GLN A 137 11.04 -1.61 -8.35
CA GLN A 137 10.11 -2.02 -7.30
C GLN A 137 10.80 -2.38 -5.99
N HIS A 138 10.30 -1.77 -4.92
CA HIS A 138 10.75 -1.93 -3.54
C HIS A 138 9.63 -2.44 -2.62
N HIS A 139 10.00 -3.03 -1.49
CA HIS A 139 9.05 -3.41 -0.45
C HIS A 139 8.38 -2.17 0.16
N GLY A 140 9.12 -1.08 0.31
CA GLY A 140 8.64 0.17 0.87
C GLY A 140 7.53 0.79 0.02
N PHE A 141 7.68 0.79 -1.31
CA PHE A 141 6.61 1.17 -2.24
C PHE A 141 5.40 0.24 -2.14
N SER A 142 5.64 -1.08 -2.09
CA SER A 142 4.57 -2.07 -2.00
C SER A 142 3.76 -1.89 -0.70
N GLY A 143 4.46 -1.62 0.41
CA GLY A 143 3.86 -1.33 1.69
C GLY A 143 3.04 -0.05 1.69
N TRP A 144 3.60 1.04 1.16
CA TRP A 144 2.90 2.31 0.97
C TRP A 144 1.59 2.14 0.21
N PHE A 145 1.62 1.44 -0.92
CA PHE A 145 0.43 1.30 -1.75
C PHE A 145 -0.63 0.40 -1.10
N LEU A 146 -0.23 -0.66 -0.39
CA LEU A 146 -1.14 -1.46 0.45
C LEU A 146 -1.82 -0.64 1.55
N ILE A 147 -1.09 0.26 2.20
CA ILE A 147 -1.63 1.16 3.22
C ILE A 147 -2.70 2.08 2.61
N ILE A 148 -2.43 2.70 1.46
CA ILE A 148 -3.38 3.55 0.74
C ILE A 148 -4.64 2.78 0.37
N ILE A 149 -4.49 1.61 -0.27
CA ILE A 149 -5.60 0.72 -0.63
C ILE A 149 -6.41 0.37 0.61
N SER A 150 -5.76 -0.05 1.70
CA SER A 150 -6.43 -0.50 2.92
C SER A 150 -7.19 0.63 3.61
N ILE A 151 -6.63 1.84 3.66
CA ILE A 151 -7.32 3.01 4.22
C ILE A 151 -8.56 3.37 3.40
N PHE A 152 -8.44 3.39 2.07
CA PHE A 152 -9.55 3.71 1.18
C PHE A 152 -10.63 2.64 1.28
N ALA A 153 -10.22 1.37 1.30
CA ALA A 153 -11.10 0.23 1.44
C ALA A 153 -11.83 0.22 2.80
N LEU A 154 -11.15 0.50 3.91
CA LEU A 154 -11.78 0.61 5.24
C LEU A 154 -12.79 1.76 5.29
N LYS A 155 -12.55 2.84 4.55
CA LYS A 155 -13.51 3.95 4.41
C LYS A 155 -14.72 3.53 3.58
N ILE A 156 -14.50 2.90 2.42
CA ILE A 156 -15.56 2.32 1.58
C ILE A 156 -16.37 1.28 2.38
N ASN A 157 -15.72 0.47 3.21
CA ASN A 157 -16.35 -0.55 4.03
C ASN A 157 -17.43 0.01 4.98
N THR A 158 -17.38 1.29 5.33
CA THR A 158 -18.42 1.93 6.18
C THR A 158 -19.78 2.05 5.50
N ILE A 159 -19.82 2.03 4.17
CA ILE A 159 -21.06 2.14 3.40
C ILE A 159 -21.60 0.79 2.93
N ILE A 160 -20.82 -0.29 3.09
CA ILE A 160 -21.25 -1.63 2.71
C ILE A 160 -22.43 -2.03 3.60
N HIS A 161 -23.53 -2.38 2.94
CA HIS A 161 -24.81 -2.67 3.57
C HIS A 161 -24.84 -4.10 4.12
N HIS A 162 -24.22 -5.05 3.43
CA HIS A 162 -24.17 -6.44 3.89
C HIS A 162 -23.21 -6.63 5.08
N ASN A 163 -23.76 -6.84 6.28
CA ASN A 163 -22.99 -6.92 7.54
C ASN A 163 -21.83 -7.92 7.50
N PHE A 164 -22.04 -9.12 6.93
CA PHE A 164 -21.01 -10.14 6.85
C PHE A 164 -19.85 -9.74 5.92
N LEU A 165 -20.17 -9.16 4.75
CA LEU A 165 -19.15 -8.67 3.82
C LEU A 165 -18.37 -7.52 4.45
N ARG A 166 -19.08 -6.63 5.16
CA ARG A 166 -18.47 -5.53 5.88
C ARG A 166 -17.47 -5.99 6.95
N ILE A 167 -17.80 -7.04 7.69
CA ILE A 167 -16.91 -7.62 8.71
C ILE A 167 -15.69 -8.24 8.04
N ILE A 168 -15.89 -9.11 7.05
CA ILE A 168 -14.79 -9.79 6.35
C ILE A 168 -13.84 -8.79 5.68
N LEU A 169 -14.37 -7.83 4.94
CA LEU A 169 -13.53 -6.82 4.29
C LEU A 169 -12.81 -5.96 5.30
N GLY A 170 -13.49 -5.54 6.36
CA GLY A 170 -12.86 -4.81 7.45
C GLY A 170 -11.66 -5.56 8.02
N LEU A 171 -11.82 -6.87 8.27
CA LEU A 171 -10.74 -7.71 8.77
C LEU A 171 -9.60 -7.86 7.76
N ILE A 172 -9.90 -8.19 6.50
CA ILE A 172 -8.90 -8.35 5.44
C ILE A 172 -8.07 -7.06 5.29
N PHE A 173 -8.70 -5.90 5.23
CA PHE A 173 -7.99 -4.64 5.05
C PHE A 173 -7.24 -4.17 6.31
N CYS A 174 -7.66 -4.57 7.52
CA CYS A 174 -6.83 -4.40 8.72
C CYS A 174 -5.55 -5.23 8.65
N ILE A 175 -5.64 -6.48 8.18
CA ILE A 175 -4.47 -7.35 7.98
C ILE A 175 -3.54 -6.78 6.91
N LEU A 176 -4.08 -6.37 5.76
CA LEU A 176 -3.29 -5.75 4.68
C LEU A 176 -2.67 -4.42 5.09
N LEU A 177 -3.35 -3.62 5.93
CA LEU A 177 -2.80 -2.38 6.48
C LEU A 177 -1.55 -2.67 7.32
N ILE A 178 -1.62 -3.65 8.22
CA ILE A 178 -0.47 -4.03 9.05
C ILE A 178 0.67 -4.61 8.21
N TYR A 179 0.35 -5.43 7.22
CA TYR A 179 1.35 -5.93 6.29
C TYR A 179 2.05 -4.80 5.54
N GLY A 180 1.27 -3.83 5.06
CA GLY A 180 1.81 -2.67 4.37
C GLY A 180 2.71 -1.81 5.26
N ILE A 181 2.31 -1.58 6.52
CA ILE A 181 3.14 -0.87 7.52
C ILE A 181 4.46 -1.59 7.74
N TYR A 182 4.42 -2.91 7.93
CA TYR A 182 5.61 -3.70 8.14
C TYR A 182 6.58 -3.58 6.96
N LEU A 183 6.12 -3.83 5.72
CA LEU A 183 6.97 -3.73 4.52
C LEU A 183 7.58 -2.33 4.38
N ASN A 184 6.84 -1.30 4.76
CA ASN A 184 7.31 0.06 4.70
C ASN A 184 8.45 0.37 5.69
N ILE A 185 8.24 -0.01 6.96
CA ILE A 185 9.24 0.20 8.01
C ILE A 185 10.45 -0.70 7.77
N GLU A 186 10.26 -1.93 7.32
CA GLU A 186 11.32 -2.89 6.98
C GLU A 186 12.28 -2.30 5.94
N ASP A 187 11.76 -1.85 4.80
CA ASP A 187 12.59 -1.29 3.75
C ASP A 187 13.25 0.02 4.19
N PHE A 188 12.51 0.92 4.87
CA PHE A 188 13.07 2.18 5.38
C PHE A 188 14.22 1.92 6.35
N THR A 189 14.02 1.05 7.33
CA THR A 189 15.06 0.75 8.32
C THR A 189 16.25 0.05 7.68
N ASN A 190 16.05 -0.91 6.79
CA ASN A 190 17.15 -1.65 6.19
C ASN A 190 17.93 -0.81 5.17
N GLU A 191 17.26 -0.04 4.33
CA GLU A 191 17.92 0.72 3.27
C GLU A 191 18.35 2.12 3.68
N GLN A 192 17.55 2.84 4.49
CA GLN A 192 17.89 4.21 4.88
C GLN A 192 18.73 4.28 6.14
N ILE A 193 18.56 3.34 7.09
CA ILE A 193 19.32 3.31 8.34
C ILE A 193 20.42 2.26 8.28
N GLY A 194 20.09 1.03 7.88
CA GLY A 194 21.01 -0.11 7.84
C GLY A 194 22.19 0.13 6.92
N LYS A 195 21.96 0.57 5.68
CA LYS A 195 23.05 0.87 4.73
C LYS A 195 23.91 2.07 5.16
N ARG A 196 23.42 2.97 6.03
CA ARG A 196 24.21 4.09 6.59
C ARG A 196 25.05 3.69 7.80
N THR A 197 24.49 2.86 8.67
CA THR A 197 25.01 2.63 10.03
C THR A 197 25.59 1.23 10.21
N GLY A 198 25.28 0.30 9.31
CA GLY A 198 25.52 -1.13 9.48
C GLY A 198 24.50 -1.84 10.40
N ILE A 199 23.53 -1.11 10.98
CA ILE A 199 22.56 -1.66 11.93
C ILE A 199 21.23 -1.97 11.21
N PHE A 200 20.94 -3.25 11.03
CA PHE A 200 19.70 -3.73 10.41
C PHE A 200 18.67 -4.10 11.49
N LEU A 201 17.61 -3.29 11.59
CA LEU A 201 16.65 -3.34 12.70
C LEU A 201 15.56 -4.39 12.50
N LEU A 202 15.15 -4.63 11.25
CA LEU A 202 14.07 -5.56 10.94
C LEU A 202 14.58 -6.64 9.99
N PRO A 203 14.30 -7.92 10.29
CA PRO A 203 14.56 -8.96 9.31
C PRO A 203 13.66 -8.73 8.08
N GLN A 204 14.12 -9.14 6.90
CA GLN A 204 13.24 -9.20 5.73
C GLN A 204 12.04 -10.11 6.04
N PHE A 205 10.86 -9.75 5.51
CA PHE A 205 9.67 -10.57 5.69
C PHE A 205 9.94 -12.00 5.20
N ARG A 206 9.73 -12.98 6.08
CA ARG A 206 9.79 -14.39 5.70
C ARG A 206 8.38 -14.93 5.63
N TYR A 207 8.02 -15.54 4.51
CA TYR A 207 6.75 -16.24 4.32
C TYR A 207 6.74 -17.57 5.10
N ASN A 208 6.91 -17.49 6.42
CA ASN A 208 6.77 -18.63 7.32
C ASN A 208 5.46 -18.51 8.10
N PHE A 209 5.06 -19.62 8.70
CA PHE A 209 3.79 -19.76 9.39
C PHE A 209 3.65 -18.78 10.59
N GLU A 210 4.73 -18.57 11.33
CA GLU A 210 4.77 -17.72 12.53
C GLU A 210 4.52 -16.24 12.20
N TRP A 211 5.14 -15.74 11.13
CA TRP A 211 4.93 -14.36 10.65
C TRP A 211 3.49 -14.17 10.17
N ILE A 212 2.95 -15.13 9.41
CA ILE A 212 1.58 -15.07 8.91
C ILE A 212 0.57 -15.06 10.06
N ILE A 213 0.75 -15.92 11.08
CA ILE A 213 -0.12 -15.93 12.27
C ILE A 213 -0.04 -14.61 13.02
N SER A 214 1.17 -14.09 13.26
CA SER A 214 1.37 -12.84 13.99
C SER A 214 0.68 -11.68 13.29
N LEU A 215 0.81 -11.60 11.96
CA LEU A 215 0.13 -10.62 11.12
C LEU A 215 -1.39 -10.71 11.23
N ILE A 216 -1.94 -11.94 11.13
CA ILE A 216 -3.37 -12.20 11.27
C ILE A 216 -3.86 -11.80 12.66
N ALA A 217 -3.13 -12.19 13.72
CA ALA A 217 -3.49 -11.90 15.10
C ALA A 217 -3.57 -10.39 15.35
N VAL A 218 -2.54 -9.63 14.95
CA VAL A 218 -2.53 -8.16 15.11
C VAL A 218 -3.65 -7.52 14.27
N GLY A 219 -3.86 -7.97 13.04
CA GLY A 219 -4.94 -7.49 12.19
C GLY A 219 -6.33 -7.73 12.80
N ILE A 220 -6.57 -8.91 13.38
CA ILE A 220 -7.77 -9.23 14.15
C ILE A 220 -7.90 -8.31 15.35
N SER A 221 -6.84 -8.11 16.15
CA SER A 221 -6.89 -7.24 17.33
C SER A 221 -7.28 -5.80 16.97
N ILE A 222 -6.69 -5.23 15.92
CA ILE A 222 -7.03 -3.88 15.45
C ILE A 222 -8.47 -3.81 14.95
N PHE A 223 -8.90 -4.82 14.19
CA PHE A 223 -10.27 -4.91 13.73
C PHE A 223 -11.26 -4.95 14.91
N LEU A 224 -10.99 -5.78 15.92
CA LEU A 224 -11.83 -5.90 17.12
C LEU A 224 -11.85 -4.61 17.93
N LEU A 225 -10.71 -3.93 18.11
CA LEU A 225 -10.65 -2.63 18.79
C LEU A 225 -11.50 -1.58 18.06
N GLY A 226 -11.35 -1.48 16.74
CA GLY A 226 -12.14 -0.54 15.93
C GLY A 226 -13.64 -0.88 15.92
N PHE A 227 -13.99 -2.16 15.97
CA PHE A 227 -15.39 -2.60 16.06
C PHE A 227 -15.99 -2.33 17.46
N TYR A 228 -15.20 -2.52 18.51
CA TYR A 228 -15.59 -2.26 19.90
C TYR A 228 -15.90 -0.78 20.13
N GLU A 229 -15.06 0.13 19.62
CA GLU A 229 -15.29 1.57 19.74
C GLU A 229 -16.61 2.01 19.09
N ARG A 230 -16.99 1.43 17.94
CA ARG A 230 -18.25 1.74 17.25
C ARG A 230 -19.50 1.32 18.03
N LYS A 231 -19.43 0.29 18.87
CA LYS A 231 -20.57 -0.10 19.72
C LYS A 231 -20.81 0.88 20.88
N ARG A 232 -19.80 1.68 21.24
CA ARG A 232 -19.88 2.64 22.36
C ARG A 232 -20.29 4.05 21.93
N SER A 233 -20.18 4.39 20.64
CA SER A 233 -20.57 5.68 20.04
C SER A 233 -22.00 5.68 19.53
#